data_AF-A0A6A4I4P1-F1
#
_entry.id   AF-A0A6A4I4P1-F1
#
_cell.length_a   1.000
_cell.length_b   1.000
_cell.length_c   1.000
_cell.angle_alpha   90.00
_cell.angle_beta   90.00
_cell.angle_gamma   90.00
#
_symmetry.space_group_name_H-M   'P 1'
#
loop_
_entity.id
_entity.type
_entity.pdbx_description
1 polymer ?
#
loop_
_entity_poly.entity_id
_entity_poly.type
_entity_poly.pdbx_seq_one_letter_code
_entity_poly.pdbx_strand_id
1 'polypeptide(L)'
;MAPKEDPFTARHRDPNDNAVDSVKERLNPIPYRNGKGSTVLGPRNIERERQNPDMLRPPSTDHGTLPNMKWSFADSHTRIEEGGWARQTTVRELPTSIELAGVNMRLDEGAIRELHWHKEAEWAYVLEGKVRVTALDTEGGNFIGEVEKGDLCEDSTFLLSDFMAHIPKSVLAKNFRVAPEIFATIPTKEKYIFAGSLPGSMEEETPDKPGIKPSRHRFTHKMLAQEPVKTSAGEVRITDTSNFPLSTTVSAAHVTIAPGGIREMHWHPNADEWSFFIRGRARITVFASFEHGADV
;
A
#
# COMPACT_ATOMS: atom_id res chain seq x y z
N MET A 1 35.20 -8.05 18.74
CA MET A 1 33.92 -8.69 19.08
C MET A 1 34.02 -10.16 18.69
N ALA A 2 33.69 -11.09 19.57
CA ALA A 2 33.63 -12.51 19.21
C ALA A 2 32.62 -12.71 18.07
N PRO A 3 32.87 -13.62 17.11
CA PRO A 3 31.86 -13.95 16.10
C PRO A 3 30.60 -14.46 16.81
N LYS A 4 29.46 -13.87 16.47
CA LYS A 4 28.16 -14.32 16.95
C LYS A 4 27.95 -15.75 16.43
N GLU A 5 27.63 -16.68 17.33
CA GLU A 5 27.43 -18.09 16.98
C GLU A 5 26.31 -18.24 15.95
N ASP A 6 26.49 -19.09 14.94
CA ASP A 6 25.47 -19.32 13.90
C ASP A 6 24.25 -20.02 14.52
N PRO A 7 23.08 -19.35 14.55
CA PRO A 7 21.90 -19.87 15.22
C PRO A 7 21.17 -20.94 14.39
N PHE A 8 21.58 -21.19 13.14
CA PHE A 8 20.96 -22.15 12.24
C PHE A 8 21.72 -23.49 12.20
N THR A 9 22.16 -24.00 13.35
CA THR A 9 22.91 -25.27 13.40
C THR A 9 22.19 -26.32 14.23
N ALA A 10 22.47 -27.60 13.97
CA ALA A 10 21.90 -28.72 14.72
C ALA A 10 22.23 -28.70 16.22
N ARG A 11 23.29 -27.98 16.62
CA ARG A 11 23.77 -27.89 18.02
C ARG A 11 23.25 -26.66 18.74
N HIS A 12 22.93 -25.59 18.03
CA HIS A 12 22.40 -24.38 18.63
C HIS A 12 21.05 -24.66 19.32
N ARG A 13 20.86 -24.07 20.51
CA ARG A 13 19.64 -24.15 21.30
C ARG A 13 19.26 -22.75 21.72
N ASP A 14 18.07 -22.33 21.33
CA ASP A 14 17.46 -21.08 21.70
C ASP A 14 16.02 -21.35 22.19
N PRO A 15 15.83 -21.60 23.51
CA PRO A 15 14.51 -21.91 24.05
C PRO A 15 13.52 -20.75 23.94
N ASN A 16 13.98 -19.54 23.64
CA ASN A 16 13.15 -18.34 23.53
C ASN A 16 12.81 -17.97 22.09
N ASP A 17 13.33 -18.72 21.10
CA ASP A 17 13.14 -18.47 19.66
C ASP A 17 13.34 -16.98 19.29
N ASN A 18 14.49 -16.42 19.70
CA ASN A 18 14.82 -15.03 19.43
C ASN A 18 14.84 -14.76 17.93
N ALA A 19 14.34 -13.58 17.54
CA ALA A 19 14.37 -13.16 16.15
C ALA A 19 15.82 -12.96 15.68
N VAL A 20 16.13 -13.43 14.46
CA VAL A 20 17.47 -13.35 13.86
C VAL A 20 17.39 -12.58 12.55
N ASP A 21 18.11 -11.45 12.48
CA ASP A 21 18.25 -10.68 11.25
C ASP A 21 19.32 -11.28 10.34
N SER A 22 18.97 -12.36 9.65
CA SER A 22 19.93 -13.15 8.87
C SER A 22 20.52 -12.38 7.68
N VAL A 23 19.80 -11.37 7.14
CA VAL A 23 20.34 -10.48 6.10
C VAL A 23 21.42 -9.56 6.67
N LYS A 24 21.21 -8.94 7.83
CA LYS A 24 22.19 -8.03 8.45
C LYS A 24 23.44 -8.80 8.87
N GLU A 25 23.22 -9.98 9.44
CA GLU A 25 24.28 -10.84 9.96
C GLU A 25 24.94 -11.70 8.86
N ARG A 26 24.46 -11.60 7.60
CA ARG A 26 24.95 -12.35 6.44
C ARG A 26 24.97 -13.86 6.66
N LEU A 27 23.97 -14.36 7.38
CA LEU A 27 23.79 -15.78 7.69
C LEU A 27 23.06 -16.49 6.53
N ASN A 28 23.18 -17.81 6.47
CA ASN A 28 22.43 -18.65 5.53
C ASN A 28 21.49 -19.56 6.31
N PRO A 29 20.23 -19.15 6.51
CA PRO A 29 19.29 -19.95 7.28
C PRO A 29 19.19 -21.38 6.73
N ILE A 30 19.14 -22.35 7.64
CA ILE A 30 18.75 -23.75 7.38
C ILE A 30 17.73 -24.17 8.45
N PRO A 31 16.86 -25.16 8.18
CA PRO A 31 15.76 -25.50 9.07
C PRO A 31 16.23 -26.38 10.23
N TYR A 32 17.16 -25.87 11.05
CA TYR A 32 17.51 -26.40 12.37
C TYR A 32 16.97 -25.49 13.46
N ARG A 33 16.27 -26.08 14.44
CA ARG A 33 15.71 -25.38 15.59
C ARG A 33 15.69 -26.27 16.81
N ASN A 34 16.34 -25.87 17.90
CA ASN A 34 16.24 -26.55 19.20
C ASN A 34 16.48 -28.08 19.13
N GLY A 35 17.42 -28.50 18.27
CA GLY A 35 17.77 -29.91 18.06
C GLY A 35 16.85 -30.68 17.11
N LYS A 36 15.85 -30.02 16.54
CA LYS A 36 14.96 -30.55 15.50
C LYS A 36 15.37 -30.02 14.13
N GLY A 37 14.97 -30.74 13.08
CA GLY A 37 15.16 -30.34 11.69
C GLY A 37 16.33 -31.02 10.98
N SER A 38 16.66 -30.55 9.78
CA SER A 38 17.70 -31.16 8.92
C SER A 38 18.24 -30.17 7.88
N THR A 39 19.21 -30.60 7.08
CA THR A 39 19.68 -29.84 5.91
C THR A 39 18.70 -29.90 4.75
N VAL A 40 18.72 -28.89 3.87
CA VAL A 40 17.96 -28.88 2.61
C VAL A 40 18.81 -29.52 1.51
N LEU A 41 18.31 -30.60 0.89
CA LEU A 41 19.02 -31.33 -0.17
C LEU A 41 18.71 -30.81 -1.59
N GLY A 42 17.56 -30.15 -1.77
CA GLY A 42 17.14 -29.61 -3.06
C GLY A 42 17.76 -28.25 -3.39
N PRO A 43 17.58 -27.76 -4.64
CA PRO A 43 17.94 -26.38 -5.02
C PRO A 43 17.25 -25.35 -4.13
N ARG A 44 17.93 -24.23 -3.88
CA ARG A 44 17.49 -23.21 -2.92
C ARG A 44 17.54 -21.82 -3.51
N ASN A 45 16.68 -20.94 -2.98
CA ASN A 45 16.76 -19.49 -3.19
C ASN A 45 17.27 -18.86 -1.88
N ILE A 46 18.59 -18.79 -1.74
CA ILE A 46 19.26 -18.38 -0.49
C ILE A 46 18.88 -16.96 -0.11
N GLU A 47 18.73 -16.07 -1.09
CA GLU A 47 18.38 -14.67 -0.87
C GLU A 47 16.97 -14.55 -0.27
N ARG A 48 16.00 -15.33 -0.74
CA ARG A 48 14.64 -15.35 -0.19
C ARG A 48 14.57 -16.01 1.18
N GLU A 49 15.37 -17.04 1.42
CA GLU A 49 15.47 -17.69 2.74
C GLU A 49 16.08 -16.76 3.78
N ARG A 50 17.10 -15.96 3.40
CA ARG A 50 17.65 -14.90 4.25
C ARG A 50 16.60 -13.84 4.60
N GLN A 51 15.71 -13.50 3.68
CA GLN A 51 14.62 -12.56 3.95
C GLN A 51 13.54 -13.14 4.86
N ASN A 52 13.41 -14.47 4.94
CA ASN A 52 12.36 -15.15 5.71
C ASN A 52 12.94 -16.21 6.67
N PRO A 53 13.85 -15.83 7.59
CA PRO A 53 14.52 -16.79 8.48
C PRO A 53 13.52 -17.49 9.39
N ASP A 54 12.50 -16.77 9.87
CA ASP A 54 11.43 -17.31 10.71
C ASP A 54 10.35 -18.08 9.93
N MET A 55 10.37 -18.11 8.59
CA MET A 55 9.52 -19.06 7.84
C MET A 55 10.26 -20.38 7.60
N LEU A 56 11.58 -20.32 7.35
CA LEU A 56 12.40 -21.51 7.20
C LEU A 56 12.65 -22.20 8.56
N ARG A 57 12.79 -21.41 9.62
CA ARG A 57 12.95 -21.84 11.00
C ARG A 57 11.90 -21.14 11.89
N PRO A 58 10.62 -21.58 11.86
CA PRO A 58 9.56 -20.98 12.66
C PRO A 58 9.83 -21.00 14.16
N PRO A 59 9.22 -20.11 14.97
CA PRO A 59 9.17 -20.27 16.41
C PRO A 59 8.60 -21.64 16.82
N SER A 60 9.06 -22.18 17.94
CA SER A 60 8.62 -23.49 18.45
C SER A 60 7.14 -23.52 18.86
N THR A 61 6.55 -22.35 19.07
CA THR A 61 5.14 -22.13 19.40
C THR A 61 4.22 -22.12 18.19
N ASP A 62 4.75 -22.04 16.96
CA ASP A 62 3.92 -22.07 15.75
C ASP A 62 3.33 -23.47 15.54
N HIS A 63 2.03 -23.52 15.19
CA HIS A 63 1.28 -24.76 15.03
C HIS A 63 0.11 -24.59 14.06
N GLY A 64 -0.25 -25.69 13.39
CA GLY A 64 -1.42 -25.77 12.51
C GLY A 64 -1.20 -25.13 11.13
N THR A 65 -2.30 -25.03 10.39
CA THR A 65 -2.33 -24.48 9.05
C THR A 65 -2.93 -23.08 9.08
N LEU A 66 -2.20 -22.10 8.56
CA LEU A 66 -2.70 -20.74 8.33
C LEU A 66 -2.53 -20.38 6.86
N PRO A 67 -3.49 -19.66 6.26
CA PRO A 67 -3.32 -19.15 4.91
C PRO A 67 -2.20 -18.10 4.89
N ASN A 68 -1.60 -17.90 3.71
CA ASN A 68 -0.50 -16.95 3.57
C ASN A 68 -0.98 -15.52 3.86
N MET A 69 -0.23 -14.80 4.72
CA MET A 69 -0.51 -13.41 5.12
C MET A 69 0.54 -12.43 4.61
N LYS A 70 1.46 -12.87 3.74
CA LYS A 70 2.57 -12.05 3.26
C LYS A 70 2.70 -12.10 1.74
N TRP A 71 2.69 -10.94 1.12
CA TRP A 71 3.03 -10.79 -0.29
C TRP A 71 4.08 -9.69 -0.49
N SER A 72 4.96 -9.88 -1.46
CA SER A 72 5.95 -8.89 -1.84
C SER A 72 5.52 -8.22 -3.13
N PHE A 73 5.42 -6.89 -3.15
CA PHE A 73 5.22 -6.17 -4.41
C PHE A 73 6.33 -6.42 -5.45
N ALA A 74 7.52 -6.89 -5.04
CA ALA A 74 8.56 -7.30 -5.98
C ALA A 74 8.17 -8.54 -6.81
N ASP A 75 7.23 -9.34 -6.32
CA ASP A 75 6.69 -10.51 -7.00
C ASP A 75 5.45 -10.16 -7.87
N SER A 76 4.96 -8.92 -7.79
CA SER A 76 3.82 -8.44 -8.59
C SER A 76 4.25 -7.96 -9.99
N HIS A 77 3.42 -8.22 -11.00
CA HIS A 77 3.60 -7.66 -12.34
C HIS A 77 3.61 -6.12 -12.30
N THR A 78 4.57 -5.52 -13.02
CA THR A 78 4.72 -4.07 -13.11
C THR A 78 4.25 -3.60 -14.48
N ARG A 79 3.17 -2.82 -14.50
CA ARG A 79 2.68 -2.10 -15.67
C ARG A 79 3.52 -0.83 -15.81
N ILE A 80 4.32 -0.77 -16.87
CA ILE A 80 5.20 0.36 -17.18
C ILE A 80 4.54 1.19 -18.27
N GLU A 81 4.46 2.49 -18.05
CA GLU A 81 3.85 3.45 -18.96
C GLU A 81 4.78 4.64 -19.19
N GLU A 82 4.46 5.48 -20.17
CA GLU A 82 5.21 6.71 -20.42
C GLU A 82 4.99 7.70 -19.25
N GLY A 83 6.04 7.90 -18.44
CA GLY A 83 5.99 8.79 -17.26
C GLY A 83 5.70 8.07 -15.95
N GLY A 84 5.72 6.73 -15.89
CA GLY A 84 5.62 6.05 -14.61
C GLY A 84 5.40 4.54 -14.67
N TRP A 85 5.06 3.97 -13.52
CA TRP A 85 4.67 2.57 -13.40
C TRP A 85 3.69 2.35 -12.26
N ALA A 86 2.93 1.26 -12.36
CA ALA A 86 2.05 0.79 -11.31
C ALA A 86 2.15 -0.74 -11.17
N ARG A 87 2.03 -1.24 -9.94
CA ARG A 87 1.91 -2.66 -9.64
C ARG A 87 0.96 -2.86 -8.48
N GLN A 88 0.26 -3.99 -8.47
CA GLN A 88 -0.85 -4.22 -7.54
C GLN A 88 -0.71 -5.55 -6.79
N THR A 89 -1.31 -5.59 -5.61
CA THR A 89 -1.57 -6.79 -4.83
C THR A 89 -3.06 -6.81 -4.56
N THR A 90 -3.75 -7.80 -5.11
CA THR A 90 -5.19 -8.02 -4.97
C THR A 90 -5.44 -9.37 -4.31
N VAL A 91 -6.71 -9.72 -4.11
CA VAL A 91 -7.13 -11.06 -3.67
C VAL A 91 -6.54 -12.20 -4.53
N ARG A 92 -6.15 -11.94 -5.79
CA ARG A 92 -5.49 -12.95 -6.65
C ARG A 92 -4.08 -13.30 -6.17
N GLU A 93 -3.36 -12.34 -5.63
CA GLU A 93 -1.99 -12.51 -5.12
C GLU A 93 -1.97 -12.82 -3.62
N LEU A 94 -2.88 -12.22 -2.86
CA LEU A 94 -3.04 -12.42 -1.42
C LEU A 94 -4.52 -12.70 -1.07
N PRO A 95 -4.99 -13.96 -1.16
CA PRO A 95 -6.40 -14.31 -0.99
C PRO A 95 -7.00 -14.02 0.38
N THR A 96 -6.15 -13.82 1.39
CA THR A 96 -6.53 -13.42 2.74
C THR A 96 -6.90 -11.94 2.84
N SER A 97 -6.55 -11.13 1.83
CA SER A 97 -6.88 -9.72 1.72
C SER A 97 -8.15 -9.54 0.88
N ILE A 98 -9.31 -9.77 1.49
CA ILE A 98 -10.62 -9.75 0.80
C ILE A 98 -11.13 -8.32 0.64
N GLU A 99 -11.07 -7.52 1.71
CA GLU A 99 -11.66 -6.18 1.77
C GLU A 99 -10.75 -5.09 1.17
N LEU A 100 -9.43 -5.33 1.12
CA LEU A 100 -8.45 -4.35 0.67
C LEU A 100 -7.55 -4.90 -0.43
N ALA A 101 -7.25 -4.05 -1.40
CA ALA A 101 -6.22 -4.26 -2.41
C ALA A 101 -5.24 -3.09 -2.36
N GLY A 102 -3.96 -3.36 -2.59
CA GLY A 102 -2.90 -2.35 -2.56
C GLY A 102 -2.33 -2.09 -3.94
N VAL A 103 -2.21 -0.82 -4.33
CA VAL A 103 -1.46 -0.40 -5.52
C VAL A 103 -0.23 0.38 -5.08
N ASN A 104 0.92 0.01 -5.63
CA ASN A 104 2.15 0.78 -5.54
C ASN A 104 2.39 1.45 -6.89
N MET A 105 2.32 2.79 -6.90
CA MET A 105 2.40 3.60 -8.11
C MET A 105 3.53 4.62 -8.00
N ARG A 106 4.15 4.90 -9.14
CA ARG A 106 5.17 5.92 -9.32
C ARG A 106 4.84 6.74 -10.56
N LEU A 107 4.80 8.05 -10.39
CA LEU A 107 4.69 9.04 -11.46
C LEU A 107 5.98 9.84 -11.54
N ASP A 108 6.53 10.01 -12.74
CA ASP A 108 7.65 10.90 -12.99
C ASP A 108 7.24 12.37 -12.86
N GLU A 109 8.24 13.26 -12.85
CA GLU A 109 7.99 14.69 -12.71
C GLU A 109 7.09 15.21 -13.85
N GLY A 110 5.97 15.84 -13.48
CA GLY A 110 4.96 16.32 -14.44
C GLY A 110 4.11 15.21 -15.09
N ALA A 111 4.32 13.94 -14.76
CA ALA A 111 3.47 12.86 -15.26
C ALA A 111 2.09 12.89 -14.58
N ILE A 112 1.08 12.50 -15.35
CA ILE A 112 -0.32 12.57 -14.92
C ILE A 112 -0.87 11.16 -14.80
N ARG A 113 -1.45 10.87 -13.63
CA ARG A 113 -2.43 9.80 -13.50
C ARG A 113 -3.76 10.29 -14.06
N GLU A 114 -4.27 9.61 -15.08
CA GLU A 114 -5.47 10.04 -15.81
C GLU A 114 -6.68 10.25 -14.89
N LEU A 115 -7.47 11.31 -15.15
CA LEU A 115 -8.73 11.61 -14.46
C LEU A 115 -9.67 10.41 -14.43
N HIS A 116 -10.19 10.11 -13.24
CA HIS A 116 -10.95 8.88 -13.02
C HIS A 116 -11.87 8.86 -11.76
N TRP A 117 -12.88 7.96 -11.66
CA TRP A 117 -13.78 7.63 -10.48
C TRP A 117 -14.18 6.12 -10.28
N HIS A 118 -14.08 5.41 -9.14
CA HIS A 118 -14.41 3.96 -8.92
C HIS A 118 -15.55 3.81 -7.93
N LYS A 119 -16.07 2.58 -7.84
CA LYS A 119 -17.05 2.19 -6.86
C LYS A 119 -16.44 2.12 -5.45
N GLU A 120 -15.21 1.64 -5.35
CA GLU A 120 -14.48 1.50 -4.08
C GLU A 120 -14.07 2.87 -3.54
N ALA A 121 -13.71 2.98 -2.26
CA ALA A 121 -13.05 4.17 -1.74
C ALA A 121 -11.54 4.03 -1.96
N GLU A 122 -10.83 5.09 -2.35
CA GLU A 122 -9.37 5.07 -2.47
C GLU A 122 -8.78 5.68 -1.22
N TRP A 123 -7.74 5.06 -0.69
CA TRP A 123 -6.89 5.69 0.32
C TRP A 123 -5.45 5.57 -0.14
N ALA A 124 -4.72 6.69 -0.13
CA ALA A 124 -3.33 6.73 -0.56
C ALA A 124 -2.43 7.36 0.51
N TYR A 125 -1.20 6.86 0.60
CA TYR A 125 -0.12 7.42 1.42
C TYR A 125 1.06 7.78 0.51
N VAL A 126 1.47 9.05 0.52
CA VAL A 126 2.59 9.51 -0.31
C VAL A 126 3.91 9.08 0.30
N LEU A 127 4.60 8.13 -0.35
CA LEU A 127 5.88 7.60 0.15
C LEU A 127 7.05 8.59 -0.04
N GLU A 128 7.06 9.34 -1.14
CA GLU A 128 8.12 10.27 -1.50
C GLU A 128 7.63 11.28 -2.55
N GLY A 129 8.21 12.47 -2.56
CA GLY A 129 7.87 13.53 -3.51
C GLY A 129 6.60 14.31 -3.14
N LYS A 130 6.03 14.97 -4.15
CA LYS A 130 4.85 15.83 -4.05
C LYS A 130 3.96 15.59 -5.26
N VAL A 131 2.65 15.49 -5.04
CA VAL A 131 1.65 15.31 -6.09
C VAL A 131 0.47 16.26 -5.87
N ARG A 132 -0.11 16.72 -6.98
CA ARG A 132 -1.32 17.51 -7.00
C ARG A 132 -2.50 16.59 -7.29
N VAL A 133 -3.55 16.73 -6.49
CA VAL A 133 -4.78 15.93 -6.57
C VAL A 133 -5.94 16.87 -6.87
N THR A 134 -6.84 16.46 -7.75
CA THR A 134 -8.05 17.20 -8.10
C THR A 134 -9.26 16.29 -7.93
N ALA A 135 -10.26 16.75 -7.19
CA ALA A 135 -11.48 16.00 -6.91
C ALA A 135 -12.73 16.87 -7.10
N LEU A 136 -13.87 16.21 -7.25
CA LEU A 136 -15.20 16.83 -7.22
C LEU A 136 -16.03 16.14 -6.15
N ASP A 137 -16.64 16.92 -5.26
CA ASP A 137 -17.60 16.36 -4.31
C ASP A 137 -18.96 16.07 -4.96
N THR A 138 -19.83 15.37 -4.23
CA THR A 138 -21.16 14.96 -4.68
C THR A 138 -22.12 16.14 -4.91
N GLU A 139 -21.81 17.33 -4.39
CA GLU A 139 -22.55 18.57 -4.65
C GLU A 139 -21.96 19.38 -5.82
N GLY A 140 -20.93 18.85 -6.50
CA GLY A 140 -20.25 19.51 -7.63
C GLY A 140 -19.20 20.55 -7.22
N GLY A 141 -18.82 20.58 -5.94
CA GLY A 141 -17.74 21.41 -5.43
C GLY A 141 -16.37 20.91 -5.88
N ASN A 142 -15.53 21.83 -6.37
CA ASN A 142 -14.18 21.50 -6.83
C ASN A 142 -13.18 21.50 -5.67
N PHE A 143 -12.29 20.52 -5.68
CA PHE A 143 -11.14 20.45 -4.80
C PHE A 143 -9.86 20.35 -5.64
N ILE A 144 -8.85 21.13 -5.25
CA ILE A 144 -7.48 21.01 -5.70
C ILE A 144 -6.59 21.04 -4.46
N GLY A 145 -5.70 20.07 -4.33
CA GLY A 145 -4.85 19.93 -3.17
C GLY A 145 -3.47 19.44 -3.55
N GLU A 146 -2.49 19.78 -2.72
CA GLU A 146 -1.14 19.26 -2.84
C GLU A 146 -0.79 18.42 -1.62
N VAL A 147 -0.42 17.18 -1.89
CA VAL A 147 0.06 16.22 -0.90
C VAL A 147 1.54 15.96 -1.13
N GLU A 148 2.27 15.89 -0.04
CA GLU A 148 3.70 15.60 -0.01
C GLU A 148 3.95 14.34 0.81
N LYS A 149 5.21 13.91 0.87
CA LYS A 149 5.63 12.75 1.64
C LYS A 149 4.99 12.70 3.04
N GLY A 150 4.26 11.63 3.30
CA GLY A 150 3.60 11.38 4.58
C GLY A 150 2.16 11.86 4.68
N ASP A 151 1.63 12.45 3.62
CA ASP A 151 0.24 12.86 3.54
C ASP A 151 -0.65 11.77 2.99
N LEU A 152 -1.94 11.93 3.27
CA LEU A 152 -3.01 11.09 2.78
C LEU A 152 -3.90 11.82 1.79
N CYS A 153 -4.40 11.10 0.80
CA CYS A 153 -5.52 11.53 -0.03
C CYS A 153 -6.52 10.40 -0.25
N GLU A 154 -7.77 10.79 -0.45
CA GLU A 154 -8.89 9.89 -0.78
C GLU A 154 -9.52 10.35 -2.09
N ASP A 155 -9.78 9.39 -2.98
CA ASP A 155 -10.38 9.65 -4.28
C ASP A 155 -11.07 8.38 -4.80
N SER A 156 -11.50 8.36 -6.06
CA SER A 156 -12.00 7.14 -6.68
C SER A 156 -11.54 7.03 -8.16
N THR A 157 -11.45 5.85 -8.81
CA THR A 157 -11.01 5.59 -10.24
C THR A 157 -11.91 4.84 -11.31
N PHE A 158 -12.21 5.40 -12.50
CA PHE A 158 -12.71 4.85 -13.82
C PHE A 158 -12.25 5.87 -14.87
N LEU A 159 -11.59 5.47 -15.95
CA LEU A 159 -10.83 6.38 -16.80
C LEU A 159 -11.70 7.23 -17.74
N LEU A 160 -11.50 8.55 -17.73
CA LEU A 160 -12.28 9.48 -18.54
C LEU A 160 -12.10 9.26 -20.05
N SER A 161 -10.87 9.04 -20.52
CA SER A 161 -10.61 8.84 -21.96
C SER A 161 -11.16 7.51 -22.45
N ASP A 162 -11.14 6.47 -21.62
CA ASP A 162 -11.74 5.18 -21.95
C ASP A 162 -13.26 5.29 -22.07
N PHE A 163 -13.91 5.97 -21.12
CA PHE A 163 -15.33 6.29 -21.22
C PHE A 163 -15.64 7.05 -22.51
N MET A 164 -14.89 8.11 -22.83
CA MET A 164 -15.09 8.89 -24.04
C MET A 164 -14.86 8.09 -25.33
N ALA A 165 -13.90 7.16 -25.34
CA ALA A 165 -13.64 6.29 -26.49
C ALA A 165 -14.79 5.32 -26.78
N HIS A 166 -15.55 4.93 -25.75
CA HIS A 166 -16.66 3.98 -25.85
C HIS A 166 -18.05 4.62 -26.04
N ILE A 167 -18.14 5.96 -26.10
CA ILE A 167 -19.38 6.68 -26.39
C ILE A 167 -19.38 7.18 -27.84
N PRO A 168 -20.49 7.00 -28.61
CA PRO A 168 -20.57 7.54 -29.96
C PRO A 168 -20.30 9.05 -30.00
N LYS A 169 -19.46 9.50 -30.93
CA LYS A 169 -19.09 10.92 -31.08
C LYS A 169 -20.31 11.84 -31.23
N SER A 170 -21.39 11.36 -31.83
CA SER A 170 -22.65 12.10 -31.94
C SER A 170 -23.34 12.35 -30.60
N VAL A 171 -23.17 11.46 -29.62
CA VAL A 171 -23.68 11.62 -28.25
C VAL A 171 -22.81 12.62 -27.49
N LEU A 172 -21.48 12.51 -27.60
CA LEU A 172 -20.55 13.49 -27.02
C LEU A 172 -20.81 14.90 -27.58
N ALA A 173 -20.96 15.03 -28.90
CA ALA A 173 -21.31 16.27 -29.60
C ALA A 173 -22.56 16.93 -29.02
N LYS A 174 -23.63 16.14 -28.84
CA LYS A 174 -24.87 16.64 -28.24
C LYS A 174 -24.70 17.03 -26.77
N ASN A 175 -23.93 16.25 -25.99
CA ASN A 175 -23.69 16.50 -24.57
C ASN A 175 -22.93 17.81 -24.34
N PHE A 176 -21.83 18.01 -25.08
CA PHE A 176 -21.00 19.21 -24.97
C PHE A 176 -21.52 20.40 -25.82
N ARG A 177 -22.57 20.17 -26.63
CA ARG A 177 -23.15 21.16 -27.55
C ARG A 177 -22.13 21.72 -28.54
N VAL A 178 -21.31 20.83 -29.10
CA VAL A 178 -20.29 21.15 -30.10
C VAL A 178 -20.40 20.25 -31.32
N ALA A 179 -19.67 20.58 -32.37
CA ALA A 179 -19.63 19.78 -33.60
C ALA A 179 -18.91 18.42 -33.35
N PRO A 180 -19.37 17.29 -33.93
CA PRO A 180 -18.75 15.97 -33.72
C PRO A 180 -17.27 15.89 -34.10
N GLU A 181 -16.82 16.75 -35.02
CA GLU A 181 -15.45 16.83 -35.52
C GLU A 181 -14.46 17.24 -34.42
N ILE A 182 -14.92 17.97 -33.38
CA ILE A 182 -14.08 18.30 -32.21
C ILE A 182 -13.61 17.03 -31.49
N PHE A 183 -14.41 15.96 -31.55
CA PHE A 183 -14.10 14.67 -30.96
C PHE A 183 -13.33 13.73 -31.91
N ALA A 184 -12.83 14.23 -33.05
CA ALA A 184 -12.00 13.45 -33.95
C ALA A 184 -10.66 13.05 -33.31
N THR A 185 -10.15 13.85 -32.38
CA THR A 185 -8.83 13.69 -31.73
C THR A 185 -8.88 13.00 -30.37
N ILE A 186 -10.04 12.49 -29.93
CA ILE A 186 -10.12 11.71 -28.69
C ILE A 186 -9.20 10.48 -28.83
N PRO A 187 -8.39 10.15 -27.82
CA PRO A 187 -7.65 8.89 -27.78
C PRO A 187 -8.55 7.69 -28.04
N THR A 188 -8.11 6.75 -28.86
CA THR A 188 -8.89 5.52 -29.17
C THR A 188 -8.77 4.44 -28.09
N LYS A 189 -7.96 4.68 -27.06
CA LYS A 189 -7.72 3.82 -25.90
C LYS A 189 -7.35 4.69 -24.71
N GLU A 190 -7.47 4.12 -23.51
CA GLU A 190 -7.02 4.74 -22.27
C GLU A 190 -5.57 5.24 -22.34
N LYS A 191 -5.28 6.33 -21.63
CA LYS A 191 -3.90 6.79 -21.42
C LYS A 191 -3.30 6.21 -20.14
N TYR A 192 -4.11 6.03 -19.10
CA TYR A 192 -3.75 5.53 -17.77
C TYR A 192 -2.71 6.39 -17.04
N ILE A 193 -1.43 6.32 -17.41
CA ILE A 193 -0.36 7.21 -16.95
C ILE A 193 0.31 7.76 -18.21
N PHE A 194 0.50 9.08 -18.27
CA PHE A 194 1.12 9.71 -19.43
C PHE A 194 1.96 10.92 -19.01
N ALA A 195 2.99 11.22 -19.82
CA ALA A 195 3.79 12.42 -19.64
C ALA A 195 2.92 13.69 -19.80
N GLY A 196 3.04 14.59 -18.84
CA GLY A 196 2.43 15.92 -18.86
C GLY A 196 3.49 17.01 -18.77
N SER A 197 3.04 18.23 -18.51
CA SER A 197 3.88 19.36 -18.14
C SER A 197 3.82 19.58 -16.63
N LEU A 198 4.84 20.23 -16.07
CA LEU A 198 4.75 20.74 -14.71
C LEU A 198 3.51 21.65 -14.57
N PRO A 199 2.70 21.45 -13.52
CA PRO A 199 1.53 22.28 -13.33
C PRO A 199 1.95 23.69 -12.87
N GLY A 200 1.11 24.68 -13.17
CA GLY A 200 1.25 26.06 -12.68
C GLY A 200 1.01 26.17 -11.17
N SER A 201 0.89 27.39 -10.66
CA SER A 201 0.52 27.57 -9.24
C SER A 201 -0.91 27.07 -8.96
N MET A 202 -1.21 26.73 -7.70
CA MET A 202 -2.59 26.34 -7.33
C MET A 202 -3.59 27.45 -7.62
N GLU A 203 -3.19 28.72 -7.47
CA GLU A 203 -4.05 29.89 -7.75
C GLU A 203 -4.41 29.99 -9.24
N GLU A 204 -3.46 29.69 -10.13
CA GLU A 204 -3.67 29.70 -11.59
C GLU A 204 -4.53 28.53 -12.07
N GLU A 205 -4.45 27.37 -11.41
CA GLU A 205 -5.16 26.16 -11.83
C GLU A 205 -6.50 25.94 -11.11
N THR A 206 -6.76 26.66 -10.01
CA THR A 206 -8.07 26.63 -9.35
C THR A 206 -9.11 27.25 -10.27
N PRO A 207 -10.18 26.53 -10.65
CA PRO A 207 -11.17 27.08 -11.57
C PRO A 207 -11.94 28.28 -10.98
N ASP A 208 -11.59 29.49 -11.41
CA ASP A 208 -12.27 30.75 -11.04
C ASP A 208 -13.33 31.14 -12.08
N LYS A 209 -14.42 30.37 -12.14
CA LYS A 209 -15.55 30.65 -13.05
C LYS A 209 -16.86 30.81 -12.27
N PRO A 210 -17.78 31.68 -12.72
CA PRO A 210 -19.11 31.78 -12.14
C PRO A 210 -19.81 30.42 -12.08
N GLY A 211 -20.23 30.02 -10.87
CA GLY A 211 -20.93 28.76 -10.63
C GLY A 211 -20.07 27.61 -10.12
N ILE A 212 -18.73 27.72 -10.16
CA ILE A 212 -17.85 26.76 -9.50
C ILE A 212 -17.68 27.18 -8.05
N LYS A 213 -17.97 26.27 -7.13
CA LYS A 213 -17.80 26.48 -5.69
C LYS A 213 -16.67 25.58 -5.17
N PRO A 214 -15.89 26.04 -4.19
CA PRO A 214 -14.94 25.16 -3.51
C PRO A 214 -15.70 24.04 -2.82
N SER A 215 -15.10 22.85 -2.79
CA SER A 215 -15.67 21.71 -2.09
C SER A 215 -15.85 22.02 -0.60
N ARG A 216 -16.92 21.48 -0.03
CA ARG A 216 -17.13 21.50 1.43
C ARG A 216 -16.26 20.48 2.17
N HIS A 217 -15.66 19.55 1.43
CA HIS A 217 -14.85 18.47 1.96
C HIS A 217 -13.37 18.74 1.67
N ARG A 218 -12.53 18.34 2.62
CA ARG A 218 -11.09 18.27 2.43
C ARG A 218 -10.75 16.83 2.08
N PHE A 219 -10.14 16.60 0.92
CA PHE A 219 -9.76 15.27 0.43
C PHE A 219 -8.33 14.87 0.82
N THR A 220 -7.63 15.74 1.56
CA THR A 220 -6.24 15.54 1.96
C THR A 220 -6.05 15.68 3.46
N HIS A 221 -5.08 14.96 4.00
CA HIS A 221 -4.74 14.99 5.41
C HIS A 221 -3.24 14.92 5.64
N LYS A 222 -2.71 15.86 6.42
CA LYS A 222 -1.28 15.96 6.74
C LYS A 222 -0.93 15.01 7.89
N MET A 223 -0.84 13.71 7.61
CA MET A 223 -0.71 12.69 8.66
C MET A 223 0.58 12.83 9.48
N LEU A 224 1.72 13.07 8.83
CA LEU A 224 2.99 13.25 9.57
C LEU A 224 3.10 14.57 10.35
N ALA A 225 2.24 15.55 10.06
CA ALA A 225 2.17 16.80 10.82
C ALA A 225 1.44 16.66 12.16
N GLN A 226 0.76 15.54 12.41
CA GLN A 226 0.13 15.24 13.69
C GLN A 226 1.19 15.03 14.78
N GLU A 227 0.89 15.49 16.01
CA GLU A 227 1.69 15.09 17.17
C GLU A 227 1.49 13.58 17.40
N PRO A 228 2.56 12.77 17.37
CA PRO A 228 2.43 11.34 17.54
C PRO A 228 2.18 10.95 18.99
N VAL A 229 1.53 9.81 19.18
CA VAL A 229 1.58 9.09 20.46
C VAL A 229 2.96 8.46 20.58
N LYS A 230 3.76 8.97 21.53
CA LYS A 230 5.10 8.45 21.82
C LYS A 230 5.01 7.33 22.84
N THR A 231 5.71 6.24 22.56
CA THR A 231 5.82 5.07 23.44
C THR A 231 7.29 4.85 23.84
N SER A 232 7.55 3.85 24.68
CA SER A 232 8.92 3.49 25.08
C SER A 232 9.79 3.00 23.92
N ALA A 233 9.18 2.54 22.82
CA ALA A 233 9.87 1.84 21.75
C ALA A 233 9.56 2.39 20.34
N GLY A 234 8.89 3.54 20.25
CA GLY A 234 8.50 4.11 18.97
C GLY A 234 7.40 5.14 19.06
N GLU A 235 6.77 5.42 17.92
CA GLU A 235 5.70 6.39 17.80
C GLU A 235 4.62 5.92 16.83
N VAL A 236 3.39 6.36 17.09
CA VAL A 236 2.23 6.09 16.22
C VAL A 236 1.45 7.37 15.96
N ARG A 237 1.05 7.57 14.71
CA ARG A 237 0.08 8.58 14.29
C ARG A 237 -1.12 7.87 13.72
N ILE A 238 -2.33 8.24 14.13
CA ILE A 238 -3.57 7.56 13.76
C ILE A 238 -4.44 8.56 13.00
N THR A 239 -4.87 8.15 11.82
CA THR A 239 -5.86 8.89 11.04
C THR A 239 -7.12 8.05 10.93
N ASP A 240 -8.23 8.61 11.40
CA ASP A 240 -9.57 8.03 11.31
C ASP A 240 -10.60 9.16 11.12
N THR A 241 -11.89 8.84 11.17
CA THR A 241 -12.97 9.82 10.99
C THR A 241 -12.99 10.95 12.02
N SER A 242 -12.32 10.82 13.17
CA SER A 242 -12.27 11.87 14.20
C SER A 242 -11.39 13.05 13.78
N ASN A 243 -10.37 12.81 12.94
CA ASN A 243 -9.43 13.83 12.49
C ASN A 243 -9.33 13.97 10.96
N PHE A 244 -9.88 13.02 10.22
CA PHE A 244 -10.08 13.06 8.77
C PHE A 244 -11.51 12.57 8.44
N PRO A 245 -12.55 13.44 8.60
CA PRO A 245 -13.96 13.03 8.53
C PRO A 245 -14.43 12.41 7.22
N LEU A 246 -13.68 12.59 6.13
CA LEU A 246 -14.00 12.00 4.83
C LEU A 246 -13.71 10.49 4.80
N SER A 247 -12.68 10.06 5.54
CA SER A 247 -12.15 8.69 5.57
C SER A 247 -13.05 7.75 6.39
N THR A 248 -14.27 7.53 5.89
CA THR A 248 -15.34 6.79 6.60
C THR A 248 -15.21 5.28 6.53
N THR A 249 -14.48 4.76 5.55
CA THR A 249 -14.33 3.32 5.28
C THR A 249 -12.95 2.78 5.66
N VAL A 250 -11.95 3.65 5.79
CA VAL A 250 -10.57 3.27 6.10
C VAL A 250 -10.06 4.11 7.27
N SER A 251 -9.35 3.46 8.19
CA SER A 251 -8.53 4.11 9.21
C SER A 251 -7.09 3.63 9.05
N ALA A 252 -6.12 4.49 9.34
CA ALA A 252 -4.71 4.21 9.11
C ALA A 252 -3.84 4.60 10.29
N ALA A 253 -2.83 3.77 10.56
CA ALA A 253 -1.82 4.06 11.57
C ALA A 253 -0.42 4.04 10.95
N HIS A 254 0.32 5.13 11.09
CA HIS A 254 1.73 5.21 10.70
C HIS A 254 2.57 4.90 11.94
N VAL A 255 3.10 3.67 11.98
CA VAL A 255 3.85 3.14 13.12
C VAL A 255 5.33 3.14 12.82
N THR A 256 6.12 3.79 13.68
CA THR A 256 7.59 3.70 13.67
C THR A 256 8.04 2.98 14.92
N ILE A 257 8.71 1.84 14.74
CA ILE A 257 9.23 1.02 15.84
C ILE A 257 10.76 1.11 15.80
N ALA A 258 11.37 1.52 16.90
CA ALA A 258 12.82 1.58 17.04
C ALA A 258 13.43 0.16 17.01
N PRO A 259 14.70 -0.01 16.60
CA PRO A 259 15.37 -1.30 16.67
C PRO A 259 15.31 -1.91 18.08
N GLY A 260 14.89 -3.17 18.19
CA GLY A 260 14.68 -3.85 19.47
C GLY A 260 13.33 -3.56 20.13
N GLY A 261 12.57 -2.61 19.59
CA GLY A 261 11.19 -2.35 19.96
C GLY A 261 10.22 -3.39 19.41
N ILE A 262 9.03 -3.45 20.00
CA ILE A 262 7.94 -4.32 19.58
C ILE A 262 6.63 -3.54 19.61
N ARG A 263 5.75 -3.79 18.64
CA ARG A 263 4.33 -3.44 18.76
C ARG A 263 3.71 -4.47 19.69
N GLU A 264 3.20 -4.02 20.85
CA GLU A 264 2.61 -4.91 21.84
C GLU A 264 1.56 -5.87 21.26
N MET A 265 1.38 -7.00 21.92
CA MET A 265 0.34 -7.97 21.56
C MET A 265 -1.03 -7.30 21.63
N HIS A 266 -1.74 -7.31 20.52
CA HIS A 266 -3.07 -6.71 20.42
C HIS A 266 -3.87 -7.45 19.35
N TRP A 267 -5.15 -7.12 19.30
CA TRP A 267 -6.07 -7.51 18.24
C TRP A 267 -6.98 -6.31 17.93
N HIS A 268 -7.61 -6.34 16.76
CA HIS A 268 -8.61 -5.36 16.37
C HIS A 268 -10.00 -5.99 16.49
N PRO A 269 -10.92 -5.43 17.28
CA PRO A 269 -12.24 -6.03 17.47
C PRO A 269 -13.20 -5.77 16.30
N ASN A 270 -12.87 -4.83 15.42
CA ASN A 270 -13.83 -4.23 14.49
C ASN A 270 -13.47 -4.39 13.01
N ALA A 271 -12.23 -4.77 12.68
CA ALA A 271 -11.76 -4.84 11.30
C ALA A 271 -10.51 -5.70 11.18
N ASP A 272 -10.29 -6.23 9.98
CA ASP A 272 -9.01 -6.83 9.59
C ASP A 272 -7.93 -5.74 9.46
N GLU A 273 -6.67 -6.11 9.70
CA GLU A 273 -5.52 -5.21 9.51
C GLU A 273 -4.80 -5.53 8.20
N TRP A 274 -4.66 -4.53 7.34
CA TRP A 274 -3.78 -4.59 6.18
C TRP A 274 -2.53 -3.73 6.41
N SER A 275 -1.35 -4.34 6.29
CA SER A 275 -0.07 -3.75 6.68
C SER A 275 0.88 -3.57 5.49
N PHE A 276 1.41 -2.35 5.31
CA PHE A 276 2.46 -2.04 4.32
C PHE A 276 3.78 -1.65 5.00
N PHE A 277 4.83 -2.44 4.77
CA PHE A 277 6.15 -2.19 5.33
C PHE A 277 6.95 -1.22 4.46
N ILE A 278 6.97 0.05 4.85
CA ILE A 278 7.73 1.11 4.13
C ILE A 278 9.25 0.85 4.21
N ARG A 279 9.75 0.50 5.40
CA ARG A 279 11.17 0.21 5.63
C ARG A 279 11.38 -0.63 6.89
N GLY A 280 12.54 -1.28 6.95
CA GLY A 280 12.94 -2.10 8.09
C GLY A 280 12.65 -3.59 7.87
N ARG A 281 12.76 -4.36 8.96
CA ARG A 281 12.52 -5.80 8.98
C ARG A 281 11.74 -6.12 10.24
N ALA A 282 10.69 -6.92 10.08
CA ALA A 282 9.81 -7.32 11.17
C ALA A 282 9.51 -8.81 11.08
N ARG A 283 9.24 -9.40 12.24
CA ARG A 283 8.62 -10.72 12.39
C ARG A 283 7.25 -10.50 13.04
N ILE A 284 6.23 -11.14 12.51
CA ILE A 284 4.88 -11.14 13.08
C ILE A 284 4.45 -12.58 13.28
N THR A 285 3.86 -12.85 14.44
CA THR A 285 3.12 -14.08 14.71
C THR A 285 1.65 -13.74 14.74
N VAL A 286 0.85 -14.43 13.92
CA VAL A 286 -0.61 -14.30 13.91
C VAL A 286 -1.20 -15.47 14.68
N PHE A 287 -2.00 -15.19 15.70
CA PHE A 287 -2.75 -16.20 16.42
C PHE A 287 -4.17 -16.28 15.84
N ALA A 288 -4.53 -17.42 15.23
CA ALA A 288 -5.88 -17.67 14.77
C ALA A 288 -6.53 -18.77 15.60
N SER A 289 -7.62 -18.44 16.29
CA SER A 289 -8.43 -19.39 17.03
C SER A 289 -9.42 -20.07 16.09
N PHE A 290 -8.96 -20.98 15.23
CA PHE A 290 -9.88 -21.89 14.55
C PHE A 290 -10.14 -23.10 15.46
N GLU A 291 -11.40 -23.51 15.59
CA GLU A 291 -11.74 -24.83 16.14
C GLU A 291 -10.97 -25.90 15.37
N HIS A 292 -10.46 -26.92 16.08
CA HIS A 292 -9.87 -28.11 15.47
C HIS A 292 -10.92 -28.84 14.61
N GLY A 293 -11.09 -28.40 13.37
CA GLY A 293 -11.85 -29.08 12.33
C GLY A 293 -10.89 -29.86 11.44
N ALA A 294 -10.69 -31.12 11.82
CA ALA A 294 -10.20 -32.28 11.04
C ALA A 294 -9.15 -32.05 9.93
N ASP A 295 -8.06 -32.80 10.06
CA ASP A 295 -7.18 -33.22 8.98
C ASP A 295 -7.93 -33.46 7.64
N VAL A 296 -7.36 -32.92 6.56
CA VAL A 296 -7.54 -33.42 5.19
C VAL A 296 -6.17 -33.68 4.59
#